data_AF-A0A2T2TAR0-F1
#
_entry.id   AF-A0A2T2TAR0-F1
#
_cell.length_a   1.000
_cell.length_b   1.000
_cell.length_c   1.000
_cell.angle_alpha   90.00
_cell.angle_beta   90.00
_cell.angle_gamma   90.00
#
_symmetry.space_group_name_H-M   'P 1'
#
loop_
_entity.id
_entity.type
_entity.pdbx_description
1 polymer ?
#
loop_
_entity_poly.entity_id
_entity_poly.type
_entity_poly.pdbx_seq_one_letter_code
_entity_poly.pdbx_strand_id
1 'polypeptide(L)'
;MTLRRLLLLAIVIPLIGACSGPQASTDGAETDTDASNSEGQARATIARAETFDVSAYPVEAPEQAVEVSHQVPQRLMKGRAQEGVRQTVEGYRIQVFSAQDQKAAEDFRERVRQWWQEVQSDAPADLFRDDTPIVVEYSQPYYRVRLGAFAQREDAEEARSFVQEQYEGAFVARSTVTVIQ
;
A
#
# COMPACT_ATOMS: atom_id res chain seq x y z
N MET A 1 19.96 23.25 -28.84
CA MET A 1 18.53 22.89 -28.93
C MET A 1 17.80 23.19 -27.61
N THR A 2 17.83 24.44 -27.16
CA THR A 2 17.48 24.81 -25.77
C THR A 2 16.38 25.86 -25.67
N LEU A 3 15.97 26.49 -26.78
CA LEU A 3 14.97 27.57 -26.77
C LEU A 3 13.52 27.08 -26.94
N ARG A 4 13.31 25.86 -27.44
CA ARG A 4 11.97 25.30 -27.71
C ARG A 4 11.34 24.59 -26.51
N ARG A 5 12.14 24.23 -25.50
CA ARG A 5 11.68 23.60 -24.25
C ARG A 5 11.25 24.63 -23.20
N LEU A 6 11.72 25.87 -23.28
CA LEU A 6 11.36 26.93 -22.34
C LEU A 6 9.95 27.49 -22.57
N LEU A 7 9.45 27.41 -23.81
CA LEU A 7 8.16 27.99 -24.20
C LEU A 7 6.96 27.05 -23.91
N LEU A 8 7.21 25.76 -23.69
CA LEU A 8 6.19 24.77 -23.31
C LEU A 8 5.92 24.71 -21.79
N LEU A 9 6.79 25.33 -20.98
CA LEU A 9 6.67 25.30 -19.51
C LEU A 9 5.80 26.47 -18.96
N ALA A 10 5.43 27.43 -19.81
CA ALA A 10 4.68 28.63 -19.42
C ALA A 10 3.14 28.49 -19.50
N ILE A 11 2.61 27.36 -19.99
CA ILE A 11 1.17 27.18 -20.23
C ILE A 11 0.50 26.24 -19.20
N VAL A 12 1.26 25.50 -18.39
CA VAL A 12 0.71 24.46 -17.49
C VAL A 12 0.58 24.91 -16.03
N ILE A 13 0.99 26.14 -15.69
CA ILE A 13 1.15 26.57 -14.29
C ILE A 13 -0.09 27.25 -13.61
N PRO A 14 -1.16 27.73 -14.28
CA PRO A 14 -2.22 28.43 -13.53
C PRO A 14 -3.44 27.56 -13.14
N LEU A 15 -3.32 26.22 -13.04
CA LEU A 15 -4.48 25.32 -12.78
C LEU A 15 -4.54 24.67 -11.39
N ILE A 16 -3.67 25.05 -10.45
CA ILE A 16 -3.65 24.47 -9.07
C ILE A 16 -4.01 25.52 -7.99
N GLY A 17 -4.67 26.61 -8.39
CA GLY A 17 -4.97 27.76 -7.53
C GLY A 17 -6.40 27.84 -6.99
N ALA A 18 -7.16 26.75 -6.92
CA ALA A 18 -8.55 26.77 -6.44
C ALA A 18 -8.85 25.58 -5.54
N CYS A 19 -8.62 25.75 -4.24
CA CYS A 19 -9.41 25.22 -3.11
C CYS A 19 -8.62 25.41 -1.80
N SER A 20 -8.61 26.63 -1.27
CA SER A 20 -8.33 26.85 0.16
C SER A 20 -9.21 27.99 0.63
N GLY A 21 -10.40 27.63 1.10
CA GLY A 21 -11.33 28.54 1.79
C GLY A 21 -11.25 28.28 3.29
N PRO A 22 -11.01 29.30 4.13
CA PRO A 22 -11.10 29.12 5.57
C PRO A 22 -12.56 28.99 6.00
N GLN A 23 -12.95 27.81 6.52
CA GLN A 23 -14.19 27.65 7.28
C GLN A 23 -13.92 28.13 8.71
N ALA A 24 -14.48 29.28 9.06
CA ALA A 24 -14.52 29.78 10.44
C ALA A 24 -15.60 28.99 11.20
N SER A 25 -15.17 28.09 12.08
CA SER A 25 -16.06 27.50 13.10
C SER A 25 -16.38 28.59 14.12
N THR A 26 -17.64 29.01 14.13
CA THR A 26 -18.16 29.94 15.13
C THR A 26 -18.54 29.10 16.34
N ASP A 27 -17.67 29.04 17.34
CA ASP A 27 -18.00 28.51 18.65
C ASP A 27 -18.92 29.51 19.35
N GLY A 28 -20.22 29.32 19.16
CA GLY A 28 -21.27 30.01 19.91
C GLY A 28 -21.34 29.47 21.33
N ALA A 29 -20.50 29.99 22.22
CA ALA A 29 -20.74 29.91 23.66
C ALA A 29 -21.65 31.08 24.07
N GLU A 30 -22.96 30.86 24.03
CA GLU A 30 -23.95 31.76 24.61
C GLU A 30 -23.79 31.73 26.14
N THR A 31 -23.05 32.70 26.68
CA THR A 31 -23.20 33.11 28.09
C THR A 31 -24.21 34.23 28.14
N ASP A 32 -25.48 33.86 28.32
CA ASP A 32 -26.52 34.82 28.69
C ASP A 32 -26.27 35.26 30.14
N THR A 33 -25.75 36.47 30.33
CA THR A 33 -25.87 37.18 31.61
C THR A 33 -26.78 38.38 31.41
N ASP A 34 -28.00 38.16 31.88
CA ASP A 34 -29.13 39.06 31.91
C ASP A 34 -28.80 40.37 32.65
N ALA A 35 -28.98 41.50 31.98
CA ALA A 35 -28.95 42.82 32.60
C ALA A 35 -30.00 43.73 31.96
N SER A 36 -31.24 43.56 32.44
CA SER A 36 -32.22 44.60 32.75
C SER A 36 -32.43 45.71 31.72
N ASN A 37 -33.53 45.63 30.99
CA ASN A 37 -34.30 46.84 30.67
C ASN A 37 -35.81 46.56 30.65
N SER A 38 -36.53 47.44 31.34
CA SER A 38 -37.95 47.39 31.59
C SER A 38 -38.78 47.94 30.42
N GLU A 39 -40.05 47.51 30.43
CA GLU A 39 -41.23 48.09 29.77
C GLU A 39 -41.63 47.51 28.40
N GLY A 40 -42.81 46.88 28.40
CA GLY A 40 -43.77 47.06 27.31
C GLY A 40 -43.91 45.95 26.26
N GLN A 41 -43.94 44.67 26.63
CA GLN A 41 -44.47 43.65 25.72
C GLN A 41 -45.40 42.68 26.45
N ALA A 42 -46.64 42.57 25.94
CA ALA A 42 -47.60 41.56 26.35
C ALA A 42 -46.90 40.20 26.32
N ARG A 43 -46.62 39.64 27.50
CA ARG A 43 -46.03 38.31 27.63
C ARG A 43 -47.01 37.33 27.02
N ALA A 44 -46.74 36.90 25.79
CA ALA A 44 -47.37 35.72 25.23
C ALA A 44 -47.21 34.61 26.28
N THR A 45 -48.33 34.15 26.83
CA THR A 45 -48.33 33.12 27.85
C THR A 45 -47.90 31.84 27.14
N ILE A 46 -46.61 31.49 27.22
CA ILE A 46 -46.09 30.26 26.65
C ILE A 46 -46.87 29.12 27.32
N ALA A 47 -47.64 28.38 26.53
CA ALA A 47 -48.39 27.23 27.03
C ALA A 47 -47.40 26.26 27.70
N ARG A 48 -47.79 25.73 28.86
CA ARG A 48 -46.97 24.80 29.63
C ARG A 48 -46.55 23.64 28.71
N ALA A 49 -45.25 23.38 28.61
CA ALA A 49 -44.71 22.34 27.74
C ALA A 49 -45.44 21.01 28.00
N GLU A 50 -46.04 20.44 26.95
CA GLU A 50 -46.60 19.10 27.01
C GLU A 50 -45.45 18.10 27.10
N THR A 51 -45.35 17.40 28.23
CA THR A 51 -44.39 16.33 28.40
C THR A 51 -44.92 15.11 27.66
N PHE A 52 -44.26 14.76 26.56
CA PHE A 52 -44.54 13.53 25.83
C PHE A 52 -43.96 12.34 26.60
N ASP A 53 -44.84 11.51 27.16
CA ASP A 53 -44.44 10.31 27.89
C ASP A 53 -44.15 9.15 26.92
N VAL A 54 -42.87 8.92 26.69
CA VAL A 54 -42.38 7.84 25.80
C VAL A 54 -42.69 6.46 26.39
N SER A 55 -42.86 6.33 27.71
CA SER A 55 -43.13 5.04 28.35
C SER A 55 -44.54 4.50 28.03
N ALA A 56 -45.44 5.37 27.56
CA ALA A 56 -46.77 4.97 27.07
C ALA A 56 -46.70 4.19 25.73
N TYR A 57 -45.54 4.16 25.07
CA TYR A 57 -45.32 3.46 23.81
C TYR A 57 -44.24 2.37 23.97
N PRO A 58 -44.54 1.26 24.66
CA PRO A 58 -43.60 0.14 24.75
C PRO A 58 -43.39 -0.45 23.35
N VAL A 59 -42.21 -0.22 22.79
CA VAL A 59 -41.75 -0.89 21.57
C VAL A 59 -41.04 -2.16 22.01
N GLU A 60 -41.70 -3.32 21.88
CA GLU A 60 -41.01 -4.61 22.01
C GLU A 60 -40.10 -4.80 20.80
N ALA A 61 -38.80 -4.92 21.04
CA ALA A 61 -37.86 -5.30 20.01
C ALA A 61 -38.24 -6.71 19.52
N PRO A 62 -38.40 -6.94 18.20
CA PRO A 62 -38.72 -8.26 17.73
C PRO A 62 -37.60 -9.23 18.14
N GLU A 63 -37.94 -10.27 18.90
CA GLU A 63 -37.04 -11.39 19.23
C GLU A 63 -36.82 -12.28 18.00
N GLN A 64 -36.36 -11.68 16.91
CA GLN A 64 -35.87 -12.46 15.77
C GLN A 64 -34.42 -12.79 16.05
N ALA A 65 -34.15 -14.07 16.32
CA ALA A 65 -32.81 -14.61 16.23
C ALA A 65 -32.38 -14.51 14.76
N VAL A 66 -31.83 -13.35 14.39
CA VAL A 66 -31.29 -13.12 13.05
C VAL A 66 -30.04 -13.99 12.94
N GLU A 67 -30.12 -15.06 12.17
CA GLU A 67 -28.96 -15.88 11.84
C GLU A 67 -28.06 -15.08 10.88
N VAL A 68 -27.05 -14.41 11.42
CA VAL A 68 -26.12 -13.59 10.63
C VAL A 68 -25.08 -14.50 9.98
N SER A 69 -25.37 -14.94 8.75
CA SER A 69 -24.39 -15.63 7.91
C SER A 69 -23.40 -14.62 7.32
N HIS A 70 -22.16 -14.67 7.79
CA HIS A 70 -21.11 -13.82 7.27
C HIS A 70 -20.49 -14.45 6.01
N GLN A 71 -20.63 -13.78 4.86
CA GLN A 71 -20.00 -14.18 3.60
C GLN A 71 -18.50 -13.84 3.55
N VAL A 72 -17.84 -13.74 4.70
CA VAL A 72 -16.45 -13.31 4.80
C VAL A 72 -15.57 -14.55 4.98
N PRO A 73 -14.52 -14.75 4.15
CA PRO A 73 -13.58 -15.86 4.31
C PRO A 73 -13.03 -15.97 5.73
N GLN A 74 -12.94 -17.19 6.27
CA GLN A 74 -12.51 -17.44 7.66
C GLN A 74 -11.14 -16.82 8.01
N ARG A 75 -10.24 -16.66 7.03
CA ARG A 75 -8.94 -16.01 7.26
C ARG A 75 -9.08 -14.55 7.70
N LEU A 76 -10.05 -13.82 7.16
CA LEU A 76 -10.31 -12.42 7.53
C LEU A 76 -10.98 -12.34 8.92
N MET A 77 -11.86 -13.28 9.23
CA MET A 77 -12.48 -13.40 10.55
C MET A 77 -11.46 -13.72 11.66
N LYS A 78 -10.33 -14.35 11.32
CA LYS A 78 -9.22 -14.67 12.22
C LYS A 78 -8.16 -13.57 12.29
N GLY A 79 -8.39 -12.40 11.69
CA GLY A 79 -7.42 -11.30 11.63
C GLY A 79 -6.19 -11.57 10.75
N ARG A 80 -6.19 -12.69 10.00
CA ARG A 80 -5.09 -13.11 9.10
C ARG A 80 -5.31 -12.57 7.69
N ALA A 81 -5.64 -11.28 7.61
CA ALA A 81 -5.83 -10.61 6.33
C ALA A 81 -4.52 -10.41 5.57
N GLN A 82 -3.39 -10.41 6.29
CA GLN A 82 -2.06 -10.14 5.75
C GLN A 82 -1.30 -11.42 5.36
N GLU A 83 -1.74 -12.59 5.82
CA GLU A 83 -1.12 -13.88 5.50
C GLU A 83 -1.35 -14.23 4.03
N GLY A 84 -0.27 -14.42 3.29
CA GLY A 84 -0.31 -14.66 1.85
C GLY A 84 -0.43 -13.39 1.00
N VAL A 85 -0.33 -12.20 1.60
CA VAL A 85 -0.35 -10.93 0.85
C VAL A 85 1.03 -10.68 0.24
N ARG A 86 1.04 -10.42 -1.07
CA ARG A 86 2.24 -9.97 -1.79
C ARG A 86 2.51 -8.52 -1.43
N GLN A 87 3.59 -8.27 -0.69
CA GLN A 87 4.04 -6.92 -0.39
C GLN A 87 5.26 -6.59 -1.22
N THR A 88 5.24 -5.40 -1.83
CA THR A 88 6.41 -4.83 -2.51
C THR A 88 7.23 -4.04 -1.50
N VAL A 89 8.48 -4.46 -1.28
CA VAL A 89 9.41 -3.86 -0.33
C VAL A 89 10.74 -3.52 -0.99
N GLU A 90 11.48 -2.58 -0.40
CA GLU A 90 12.90 -2.41 -0.68
C GLU A 90 13.65 -3.64 -0.18
N GLY A 91 14.35 -4.33 -1.07
CA GLY A 91 15.07 -5.54 -0.73
C GLY A 91 16.24 -5.79 -1.68
N TYR A 92 16.50 -7.06 -1.93
CA TYR A 92 17.72 -7.51 -2.56
C TYR A 92 17.47 -8.61 -3.58
N ARG A 93 18.26 -8.59 -4.65
CA ARG A 93 18.32 -9.65 -5.66
C ARG A 93 19.77 -9.95 -5.98
N ILE A 94 20.04 -11.15 -6.45
CA ILE A 94 21.37 -11.56 -6.89
C ILE A 94 21.51 -11.22 -8.37
N GLN A 95 22.43 -10.33 -8.73
CA GLN A 95 22.75 -10.03 -10.12
C GLN A 95 23.80 -11.01 -10.62
N VAL A 96 23.51 -11.70 -11.72
CA VAL A 96 24.40 -12.71 -12.33
C VAL A 96 25.02 -12.24 -13.65
N PHE A 97 24.38 -11.28 -14.33
CA PHE A 97 24.86 -10.79 -15.62
C PHE A 97 24.36 -9.38 -15.93
N SER A 98 25.07 -8.68 -16.82
CA SER A 98 24.63 -7.42 -17.40
C SER A 98 25.13 -7.25 -18.83
N ALA A 99 24.28 -6.75 -19.73
CA ALA A 99 24.62 -6.47 -21.12
C ALA A 99 23.98 -5.16 -21.59
N GLN A 100 24.57 -4.50 -22.60
CA GLN A 100 23.93 -3.33 -23.25
C GLN A 100 22.83 -3.77 -24.23
N ASP A 101 22.97 -4.98 -24.78
CA ASP A 101 21.99 -5.58 -25.68
C ASP A 101 20.93 -6.36 -24.91
N GLN A 102 19.66 -6.09 -25.19
CA GLN A 102 18.53 -6.75 -24.54
C GLN A 102 18.51 -8.25 -24.88
N LYS A 103 18.82 -8.61 -26.13
CA LYS A 103 18.78 -10.00 -26.57
C LYS A 103 19.82 -10.84 -25.82
N ALA A 104 21.05 -10.33 -25.68
CA ALA A 104 22.08 -10.98 -24.87
C ALA A 104 21.65 -11.20 -23.41
N ALA A 105 20.92 -10.27 -22.80
CA ALA A 105 20.42 -10.41 -21.43
C ALA A 105 19.30 -11.46 -21.31
N GLU A 106 18.35 -11.50 -22.27
CA GLU A 106 17.30 -12.53 -22.29
C GLU A 106 17.86 -13.93 -22.57
N ASP A 107 18.80 -14.04 -23.52
CA ASP A 107 19.48 -15.31 -23.81
C ASP A 107 20.27 -15.80 -22.57
N PHE A 108 20.87 -14.89 -21.80
CA PHE A 108 21.52 -15.24 -20.53
C PHE A 108 20.50 -15.67 -19.47
N ARG A 109 19.39 -14.95 -19.33
CA ARG A 109 18.30 -15.30 -18.40
C ARG A 109 17.75 -16.69 -18.67
N GLU A 110 17.60 -17.07 -19.94
CA GLU A 110 17.15 -18.41 -20.30
C GLU A 110 18.12 -19.50 -19.82
N ARG A 111 19.43 -19.28 -19.97
CA ARG A 111 20.45 -20.20 -19.43
C ARG A 111 20.37 -20.31 -17.91
N VAL A 112 20.17 -19.19 -17.21
CA VAL A 112 20.01 -19.20 -15.74
C VAL A 112 18.74 -19.96 -15.34
N ARG A 113 17.66 -19.82 -16.11
CA ARG A 113 16.41 -20.56 -15.87
C ARG A 113 16.59 -22.06 -16.04
N GLN A 114 17.30 -22.48 -17.09
CA GLN A 114 17.58 -23.90 -17.34
C GLN A 114 18.45 -24.48 -16.22
N TRP A 115 19.54 -23.81 -15.87
CA TRP A 115 20.37 -24.20 -14.74
C TRP A 115 19.57 -24.28 -13.44
N TRP A 116 18.74 -23.28 -13.14
CA TRP A 116 17.91 -23.26 -11.94
C TRP A 116 16.96 -24.46 -11.85
N GLN A 117 16.35 -24.87 -12.97
CA GLN A 117 15.47 -26.05 -13.00
C GLN A 117 16.19 -27.34 -12.63
N GLU A 118 17.49 -27.44 -12.91
CA GLU A 118 18.31 -28.61 -12.60
C GLU A 118 18.74 -28.64 -11.14
N VAL A 119 19.02 -27.48 -10.53
CA VAL A 119 19.61 -27.39 -9.19
C VAL A 119 18.64 -26.95 -8.09
N GLN A 120 17.41 -26.52 -8.43
CA GLN A 120 16.45 -25.98 -7.46
C GLN A 120 16.13 -26.95 -6.31
N SER A 121 16.23 -28.27 -6.52
CA SER A 121 16.01 -29.28 -5.47
C SER A 121 17.10 -29.30 -4.41
N ASP A 122 18.31 -28.87 -4.78
CA ASP A 122 19.49 -28.88 -3.93
C ASP A 122 19.72 -27.49 -3.30
N ALA A 123 18.98 -26.48 -3.76
CA ALA A 123 19.03 -25.14 -3.24
C ALA A 123 18.45 -25.07 -1.80
N PRO A 124 18.99 -24.21 -0.92
CA PRO A 124 18.44 -24.03 0.42
C PRO A 124 16.97 -23.58 0.37
N ALA A 125 16.05 -24.47 0.76
CA ALA A 125 14.61 -24.24 0.70
C ALA A 125 14.12 -23.08 1.59
N ASP A 126 14.89 -22.74 2.64
CA ASP A 126 14.60 -21.61 3.51
C ASP A 126 14.86 -20.26 2.82
N LEU A 127 15.75 -20.24 1.82
CA LEU A 127 16.16 -19.02 1.10
C LEU A 127 15.44 -18.89 -0.24
N PHE A 128 15.32 -20.00 -0.97
CA PHE A 128 14.73 -20.02 -2.30
C PHE A 128 13.34 -20.64 -2.26
N ARG A 129 12.37 -19.89 -2.79
CA ARG A 129 10.98 -20.36 -2.93
C ARG A 129 10.84 -21.13 -4.24
N ASP A 130 9.83 -22.00 -4.33
CA ASP A 130 9.51 -22.78 -5.54
C ASP A 130 9.38 -21.91 -6.80
N ASP A 131 8.92 -20.66 -6.65
CA ASP A 131 8.73 -19.70 -7.73
C ASP A 131 9.82 -18.62 -7.80
N THR A 132 11.06 -18.96 -7.44
CA THR A 132 12.21 -18.03 -7.41
C THR A 132 12.29 -17.20 -8.71
N PRO A 133 12.09 -15.86 -8.64
CA PRO A 133 11.95 -15.05 -9.83
C PRO A 133 13.30 -14.78 -10.49
N ILE A 134 13.39 -15.05 -11.79
CA ILE A 134 14.55 -14.70 -12.64
C ILE A 134 14.10 -13.66 -13.66
N VAL A 135 14.62 -12.43 -13.53
CA VAL A 135 14.13 -11.25 -14.24
C VAL A 135 15.26 -10.52 -14.97
N VAL A 136 14.92 -9.87 -16.09
CA VAL A 136 15.78 -8.86 -16.72
C VAL A 136 15.27 -7.48 -16.31
N GLU A 137 16.13 -6.69 -15.68
CA GLU A 137 15.82 -5.32 -15.26
C GLU A 137 16.63 -4.33 -16.12
N TYR A 138 15.95 -3.36 -16.72
CA TYR A 138 16.63 -2.31 -17.47
C TYR A 138 17.04 -1.15 -16.54
N SER A 139 18.33 -0.90 -16.46
CA SER A 139 18.92 0.20 -15.71
C SER A 139 20.00 0.85 -16.57
N GLN A 140 19.65 2.01 -17.14
CA GLN A 140 20.44 2.66 -18.19
C GLN A 140 21.94 2.72 -17.86
N PRO A 141 22.84 2.35 -18.78
CA PRO A 141 22.58 1.87 -20.16
C PRO A 141 22.49 0.34 -20.32
N TYR A 142 22.30 -0.42 -19.24
CA TYR A 142 22.42 -1.89 -19.23
C TYR A 142 21.11 -2.62 -18.88
N TYR A 143 20.95 -3.81 -19.46
CA TYR A 143 20.01 -4.84 -19.03
C TYR A 143 20.71 -5.77 -18.05
N ARG A 144 20.14 -5.95 -16.85
CA ARG A 144 20.73 -6.71 -15.74
C ARG A 144 19.88 -7.95 -15.48
N VAL A 145 20.50 -9.12 -15.47
CA VAL A 145 19.82 -10.37 -15.12
C VAL A 145 19.94 -10.59 -13.62
N ARG A 146 18.80 -10.72 -12.95
CA ARG A 146 18.67 -10.84 -11.50
C ARG A 146 17.87 -12.06 -11.12
N LEU A 147 18.27 -12.70 -10.04
CA LEU A 147 17.67 -13.92 -9.50
C LEU A 147 17.23 -13.70 -8.05
N GLY A 148 16.07 -14.27 -7.72
CA GLY A 148 15.51 -14.24 -6.39
C GLY A 148 14.83 -12.93 -6.02
N ALA A 149 14.29 -12.91 -4.82
CA ALA A 149 13.58 -11.80 -4.19
C ALA A 149 13.73 -11.93 -2.67
N PHE A 150 14.66 -11.18 -2.09
CA PHE A 150 15.02 -11.29 -0.67
C PHE A 150 14.68 -9.98 0.05
N ALA A 151 14.02 -10.07 1.21
CA ALA A 151 13.75 -8.89 2.03
C ALA A 151 15.00 -8.41 2.77
N GLN A 152 15.79 -9.34 3.28
CA GLN A 152 17.01 -9.08 4.06
C GLN A 152 18.26 -9.25 3.21
N ARG A 153 19.33 -8.55 3.58
CA ARG A 153 20.60 -8.63 2.84
C ARG A 153 21.31 -9.95 3.13
N GLU A 154 21.24 -10.38 4.38
CA GLU A 154 21.90 -11.56 4.91
C GLU A 154 21.44 -12.82 4.14
N ASP A 155 20.12 -12.99 4.02
CA ASP A 155 19.49 -14.05 3.22
C ASP A 155 19.99 -14.03 1.75
N ALA A 156 20.15 -12.83 1.18
CA ALA A 156 20.62 -12.67 -0.20
C ALA A 156 22.11 -13.00 -0.38
N GLU A 157 22.96 -12.73 0.62
CA GLU A 157 24.38 -13.08 0.59
C GLU A 157 24.59 -14.59 0.79
N GLU A 158 23.78 -15.21 1.65
CA GLU A 158 23.78 -16.67 1.81
C GLU A 158 23.33 -17.34 0.51
N ALA A 159 22.21 -16.90 -0.06
CA ALA A 159 21.70 -17.37 -1.34
C ALA A 159 22.70 -17.11 -2.49
N ARG A 160 23.42 -15.99 -2.48
CA ARG A 160 24.48 -15.68 -3.45
C ARG A 160 25.58 -16.73 -3.42
N SER A 161 25.96 -17.24 -2.26
CA SER A 161 27.05 -18.21 -2.14
C SER A 161 26.76 -19.47 -2.97
N PHE A 162 25.51 -19.95 -2.94
CA PHE A 162 25.04 -21.04 -3.81
C PHE A 162 25.09 -20.67 -5.30
N VAL A 163 24.60 -19.48 -5.66
CA VAL A 163 24.61 -19.02 -7.07
C VAL A 163 26.03 -18.81 -7.60
N GLN A 164 26.98 -18.44 -6.74
CA GLN A 164 28.37 -18.22 -7.11
C GLN A 164 29.11 -19.49 -7.53
N GLU A 165 28.64 -20.67 -7.13
CA GLU A 165 29.20 -21.94 -7.58
C GLU A 165 29.10 -22.10 -9.10
N GLN A 166 28.01 -21.61 -9.69
CA GLN A 166 27.80 -21.61 -11.15
C GLN A 166 28.20 -20.29 -11.81
N TYR A 167 28.01 -19.16 -11.12
CA TYR A 167 28.23 -17.82 -11.65
C TYR A 167 29.14 -17.02 -10.71
N GLU A 168 30.45 -17.20 -10.84
CA GLU A 168 31.46 -16.60 -9.95
C GLU A 168 31.29 -15.07 -9.76
N GLY A 169 30.89 -14.38 -10.83
CA GLY A 169 30.63 -12.93 -10.84
C GLY A 169 29.31 -12.48 -10.21
N ALA A 170 28.54 -13.38 -9.60
CA ALA A 170 27.27 -13.05 -8.97
C ALA A 170 27.46 -12.18 -7.73
N PHE A 171 26.63 -11.14 -7.58
CA PHE A 171 26.68 -10.22 -6.43
C PHE A 171 25.28 -9.75 -6.00
N VAL A 172 25.14 -9.34 -4.74
CA VAL A 172 23.88 -8.83 -4.20
C VAL A 172 23.68 -7.37 -4.60
N ALA A 173 22.53 -7.08 -5.20
CA ALA A 173 22.11 -5.73 -5.59
C ALA A 173 20.79 -5.34 -4.92
N ARG A 174 20.67 -4.07 -4.53
CA ARG A 174 19.39 -3.51 -4.07
C ARG A 174 18.39 -3.47 -5.22
N SER A 175 17.15 -3.83 -4.92
CA SER A 175 16.03 -3.86 -5.85
C SER A 175 14.71 -3.81 -5.10
N THR A 176 13.67 -3.39 -5.78
CA THR A 176 12.31 -3.56 -5.30
C THR A 176 11.87 -5.00 -5.54
N VAL A 177 11.49 -5.69 -4.46
CA VAL A 177 11.12 -7.11 -4.49
C VAL A 177 9.70 -7.31 -3.98
N THR A 178 9.02 -8.30 -4.52
CA THR A 178 7.70 -8.72 -4.03
C THR A 178 7.91 -9.96 -3.18
N VAL A 179 7.65 -9.85 -1.88
CA VAL A 179 7.72 -10.96 -0.94
C VAL A 179 6.31 -11.30 -0.44
N ILE A 180 6.07 -12.58 -0.18
CA ILE A 180 4.84 -13.04 0.48
C ILE A 180 5.15 -13.13 1.97
N GLN A 181 4.38 -12.41 2.78
CA GLN A 181 4.39 -12.51 4.25
C GLN A 181 3.30 -13.45 4.76
#